data_AF-A0A7V2K0G6-F1
#
_entry.id   AF-A0A7V2K0G6-F1
#
_cell.length_a   1.000
_cell.length_b   1.000
_cell.length_c   1.000
_cell.angle_alpha   90.00
_cell.angle_beta   90.00
_cell.angle_gamma   90.00
#
_symmetry.space_group_name_H-M   'P 1'
#
loop_
_entity.id
_entity.type
_entity.pdbx_description
1 polymer ?
#
loop_
_entity_poly.entity_id
_entity_poly.type
_entity_poly.pdbx_seq_one_letter_code
_entity_poly.pdbx_strand_id
1 'polypeptide(L)'
;MTALNSEHDVRVIIHYGVCKLISNIEEESYSPDAIGGMSIDVYEYFPAGIYGNKNGYVVLSENKLIENPIGSIYVFNYVKIKIFDDEKVRIIARYLDAETFEEVMDESFYTVINSG
;
A
#
# COMPACT_ATOMS: atom_id res chain seq x y z
N MET A 1 17.30 -1.64 -0.15
CA MET A 1 17.53 -2.97 0.48
C MET A 1 18.47 -2.92 1.67
N THR A 2 19.58 -2.15 1.67
CA THR A 2 20.54 -2.13 2.79
C THR A 2 19.89 -1.99 4.17
N ALA A 3 19.03 -0.99 4.36
CA ALA A 3 18.34 -0.78 5.65
C ALA A 3 17.41 -1.95 6.04
N LEU A 4 16.69 -2.52 5.06
CA LEU A 4 15.78 -3.65 5.27
C LEU A 4 16.51 -4.97 5.59
N ASN A 5 17.74 -5.12 5.12
CA ASN A 5 18.56 -6.33 5.33
C ASN A 5 19.51 -6.19 6.53
N SER A 6 19.53 -5.03 7.18
CA SER A 6 20.25 -4.78 8.42
C SER A 6 19.29 -4.84 9.62
N GLU A 7 19.81 -4.86 10.85
CA GLU A 7 19.04 -4.82 12.10
C GLU A 7 18.39 -3.42 12.36
N HIS A 8 17.97 -2.72 11.31
CA HIS A 8 17.29 -1.43 11.41
C HIS A 8 15.78 -1.61 11.36
N ASP A 9 15.08 -0.94 12.27
CA ASP A 9 13.63 -0.81 12.21
C ASP A 9 13.26 0.21 11.12
N VAL A 10 12.77 -0.30 9.99
CA VAL A 10 12.31 0.54 8.87
C VAL A 10 10.79 0.70 8.96
N ARG A 11 10.31 1.93 8.74
CA ARG A 11 8.87 2.25 8.67
C ARG A 11 8.53 2.97 7.37
N VAL A 12 7.31 2.74 6.89
CA VAL A 12 6.69 3.57 5.85
C VAL A 12 5.82 4.62 6.52
N ILE A 13 5.85 5.84 5.97
CA ILE A 13 4.91 6.91 6.25
C ILE A 13 4.35 7.33 4.89
N ILE A 14 3.03 7.45 4.80
CA ILE A 14 2.33 7.76 3.56
C ILE A 14 1.45 8.97 3.81
N HIS A 15 1.66 10.04 3.07
CA HIS A 15 0.77 11.18 2.98
C HIS A 15 -0.14 10.99 1.76
N TYR A 16 -1.33 10.45 1.99
CA TYR A 16 -2.27 10.10 0.93
C TYR A 16 -2.72 11.33 0.12
N GLY A 17 -2.81 12.51 0.73
CA GLY A 17 -3.32 13.74 0.09
C GLY A 17 -2.49 14.21 -1.10
N VAL A 18 -1.23 13.78 -1.21
CA VAL A 18 -0.34 14.11 -2.34
C VAL A 18 -0.14 12.94 -3.31
N CYS A 19 -0.80 11.81 -3.06
CA CYS A 19 -0.79 10.66 -3.96
C CYS A 19 -1.86 10.83 -5.05
N LYS A 20 -1.60 10.22 -6.21
CA LYS A 20 -2.62 9.99 -7.22
C LYS A 20 -3.49 8.81 -6.80
N LEU A 21 -4.79 9.02 -6.64
CA LEU A 21 -5.76 7.98 -6.28
C LEU A 21 -6.46 7.43 -7.52
N ILE A 22 -6.51 6.11 -7.62
CA ILE A 22 -7.41 5.37 -8.50
C ILE A 22 -8.34 4.54 -7.61
N SER A 23 -9.64 4.83 -7.63
CA SER A 23 -10.66 4.10 -6.89
C SER A 23 -11.62 3.46 -7.87
N ASN A 24 -11.94 2.18 -7.70
CA ASN A 24 -12.83 1.43 -8.60
C ASN A 24 -12.54 1.70 -10.09
N ILE A 25 -11.27 1.55 -10.50
CA ILE A 25 -10.73 1.77 -11.86
C ILE A 25 -10.79 3.21 -12.42
N GLU A 26 -11.32 4.18 -11.68
CA GLU A 26 -11.38 5.58 -12.09
C GLU A 26 -10.33 6.42 -11.35
N GLU A 27 -9.70 7.36 -12.05
CA GLU A 27 -8.80 8.32 -11.43
C GLU A 27 -9.61 9.40 -10.72
N GLU A 28 -9.37 9.54 -9.43
CA GLU A 28 -10.08 10.51 -8.59
C GLU A 28 -9.45 11.90 -8.72
N SER A 29 -10.31 12.92 -8.70
CA SER A 29 -9.85 14.32 -8.77
C SER A 29 -9.12 14.80 -7.51
N TYR A 30 -9.25 14.07 -6.41
CA TYR A 30 -8.56 14.32 -5.16
C TYR A 30 -8.27 13.00 -4.44
N SER A 31 -7.28 13.03 -3.54
CA SER A 31 -6.98 11.95 -2.61
C SER A 31 -7.23 12.44 -1.18
N PRO A 32 -7.68 11.59 -0.24
CA PRO A 32 -7.88 11.99 1.15
C PRO A 32 -6.62 12.57 1.77
N ASP A 33 -6.73 13.73 2.44
CA ASP A 33 -5.62 14.34 3.18
C ASP A 33 -5.42 13.63 4.52
N ALA A 34 -4.89 12.41 4.45
CA ALA A 34 -4.62 11.53 5.58
C ALA A 34 -3.15 11.11 5.60
N ILE A 35 -2.64 10.80 6.79
CA ILE A 35 -1.30 10.24 6.99
C ILE A 35 -1.44 8.83 7.58
N GLY A 36 -0.93 7.85 6.85
CA GLY A 36 -0.79 6.47 7.31
C GLY A 36 0.66 6.12 7.61
N GLY A 37 0.88 5.05 8.37
CA GLY A 37 2.21 4.50 8.56
C GLY A 37 2.20 3.10 9.14
N MET A 38 3.24 2.34 8.82
CA MET A 38 3.44 0.96 9.29
C MET A 38 4.93 0.62 9.35
N SER A 39 5.30 -0.25 10.28
CA SER A 39 6.62 -0.87 10.28
C SER A 39 6.75 -1.85 9.11
N ILE A 40 7.98 -2.08 8.66
CA ILE A 40 8.29 -3.08 7.62
C ILE A 40 8.93 -4.29 8.30
N ASP A 41 8.09 -5.27 8.63
CA ASP A 41 8.54 -6.47 9.34
C ASP A 41 8.70 -7.66 8.37
N VAL A 42 7.83 -7.74 7.36
CA VAL A 42 7.83 -8.79 6.33
C VAL A 42 7.82 -8.15 4.95
N TYR A 43 8.80 -8.53 4.12
CA TYR A 43 8.91 -8.06 2.75
C TYR A 43 9.52 -9.12 1.84
N GLU A 44 9.28 -8.98 0.55
CA GLU A 44 9.94 -9.75 -0.50
C GLU A 44 10.53 -8.81 -1.55
N TYR A 45 11.75 -9.10 -1.99
CA TYR A 45 12.35 -8.41 -3.13
C TYR A 45 12.32 -9.29 -4.37
N PHE A 46 11.91 -8.70 -5.49
CA PHE A 46 11.86 -9.32 -6.80
C PHE A 46 12.78 -8.54 -7.75
N PRO A 47 13.79 -9.19 -8.35
CA PRO A 47 14.66 -8.52 -9.32
C PRO A 47 13.91 -8.20 -10.63
N ALA A 48 14.46 -7.26 -11.39
CA ALA A 48 13.96 -6.93 -12.72
C ALA A 48 13.90 -8.18 -13.64
N GLY A 49 12.91 -8.24 -14.51
CA GLY A 49 12.64 -9.35 -15.42
C GLY A 49 11.75 -10.45 -14.84
N ILE A 50 11.62 -10.54 -13.51
CA ILE A 50 10.71 -11.49 -12.86
C ILE A 50 9.25 -11.10 -13.14
N TYR A 51 8.45 -12.08 -13.57
CA TYR A 51 7.05 -11.91 -13.98
C TYR A 51 6.83 -10.82 -15.04
N GLY A 52 7.82 -10.62 -15.93
CA GLY A 52 7.72 -9.62 -17.01
C GLY A 52 7.79 -8.17 -16.54
N ASN A 53 8.18 -7.91 -15.28
CA ASN A 53 8.37 -6.56 -14.78
C ASN A 53 9.71 -6.00 -15.26
N LYS A 54 9.72 -4.80 -15.84
CA LYS A 54 10.96 -4.15 -16.29
C LYS A 54 11.84 -3.70 -15.12
N ASN A 55 11.22 -3.42 -13.98
CA ASN A 55 11.85 -2.86 -12.79
C ASN A 55 11.89 -3.93 -11.70
N GLY A 56 12.97 -3.94 -10.93
CA GLY A 56 13.00 -4.63 -9.64
C GLY A 56 12.08 -3.92 -8.65
N TYR A 57 11.58 -4.66 -7.66
CA TYR A 57 10.70 -4.08 -6.66
C TYR A 57 10.79 -4.83 -5.33
N VAL A 58 10.57 -4.08 -4.24
CA VAL A 58 10.23 -4.65 -2.93
C VAL A 58 8.73 -4.55 -2.74
N VAL A 59 8.14 -5.59 -2.15
CA VAL A 59 6.72 -5.63 -1.80
C VAL A 59 6.57 -6.05 -0.35
N LEU A 60 5.62 -5.43 0.32
CA LEU A 60 5.24 -5.70 1.70
C LEU A 60 3.73 -5.54 1.83
N SER A 61 3.16 -6.12 2.88
CA SER A 61 1.75 -5.93 3.19
C SER A 61 1.47 -6.09 4.66
N GLU A 62 0.43 -5.43 5.12
CA GLU A 62 -0.11 -5.53 6.47
C GLU A 62 -1.62 -5.75 6.39
N ASN A 63 -2.18 -6.47 7.37
CA ASN A 63 -3.62 -6.62 7.51
C ASN A 63 -4.04 -6.23 8.93
N LYS A 64 -5.03 -5.34 9.05
CA LYS A 64 -5.61 -4.94 10.34
C LYS A 64 -7.11 -5.10 10.32
N LEU A 65 -7.66 -5.73 11.35
CA LEU A 65 -9.10 -5.66 11.62
C LEU A 65 -9.43 -4.27 12.16
N ILE A 66 -10.33 -3.54 11.50
CA ILE A 66 -10.77 -2.21 11.91
C ILE A 66 -12.29 -2.13 11.90
N GLU A 67 -12.85 -1.21 12.68
CA GLU A 67 -14.23 -0.78 12.47
C GLU A 67 -14.31 0.01 11.16
N ASN A 68 -15.23 -0.36 10.27
CA ASN A 68 -15.33 0.25 8.95
C ASN A 68 -15.71 1.74 9.08
N PRO A 69 -14.91 2.67 8.54
CA PRO A 69 -15.19 4.11 8.67
C PRO A 69 -16.49 4.57 7.98
N ILE A 70 -17.04 3.77 7.06
CA ILE A 70 -18.25 4.09 6.27
C ILE A 70 -19.46 3.24 6.72
N GLY A 71 -19.30 2.32 7.69
CA GLY A 71 -20.34 1.38 8.09
C GLY A 71 -20.34 1.03 9.58
N SER A 72 -21.12 0.00 9.94
CA SER A 72 -21.23 -0.52 11.32
C SER A 72 -20.67 -1.93 11.47
N ILE A 73 -19.87 -2.37 10.49
CA ILE A 73 -19.24 -3.70 10.47
C ILE A 73 -17.73 -3.57 10.70
N TYR A 74 -17.11 -4.66 11.11
CA TYR A 74 -15.65 -4.78 11.08
C TYR A 74 -15.19 -5.25 9.70
N VAL A 75 -14.07 -4.70 9.24
CA VAL A 75 -13.43 -5.07 7.98
C VAL A 75 -11.96 -5.37 8.20
N PHE A 76 -11.41 -6.26 7.38
CA PHE A 76 -9.97 -6.38 7.22
C PHE A 76 -9.48 -5.28 6.28
N ASN A 77 -8.72 -4.34 6.82
CA ASN A 77 -7.96 -3.38 6.05
C ASN A 77 -6.62 -4.00 5.65
N TYR A 78 -6.57 -4.51 4.42
CA TYR A 78 -5.37 -5.05 3.81
C TYR A 78 -4.66 -3.97 3.01
N VAL A 79 -3.45 -3.61 3.45
CA VAL A 79 -2.59 -2.67 2.75
C VAL A 79 -1.42 -3.43 2.14
N LYS A 80 -1.19 -3.23 0.84
CA LYS A 80 -0.03 -3.74 0.11
C LYS A 80 0.75 -2.60 -0.49
N ILE A 81 2.05 -2.54 -0.22
CA ILE A 81 2.94 -1.50 -0.75
C ILE A 81 3.95 -2.17 -1.67
N LYS A 82 4.10 -1.61 -2.86
CA LYS A 82 5.09 -2.02 -3.84
C LYS A 82 5.96 -0.83 -4.19
N ILE A 83 7.26 -0.95 -3.94
CA ILE A 83 8.25 0.10 -4.17
C ILE A 83 9.20 -0.41 -5.27
N PHE A 84 9.25 0.32 -6.38
CA PHE A 84 10.08 -0.02 -7.53
C PHE A 84 11.47 0.61 -7.42
N ASP A 85 12.44 0.06 -8.13
CA ASP A 85 13.82 0.59 -8.20
C ASP A 85 13.93 1.96 -8.89
N ASP A 86 12.92 2.37 -9.66
CA ASP A 86 12.74 3.72 -10.21
C ASP A 86 12.00 4.68 -9.27
N GLU A 87 12.00 4.38 -7.97
CA GLU A 87 11.40 5.16 -6.88
C GLU A 87 9.88 5.30 -6.92
N LYS A 88 9.21 4.74 -7.93
CA LYS A 88 7.76 4.69 -7.97
C LYS A 88 7.22 3.81 -6.86
N VAL A 89 6.11 4.22 -6.29
CA VAL A 89 5.40 3.49 -5.24
C VAL A 89 3.96 3.29 -5.68
N ARG A 90 3.47 2.07 -5.48
CA ARG A 90 2.05 1.75 -5.54
C ARG A 90 1.62 1.24 -4.17
N ILE A 91 0.61 1.88 -3.60
CA ILE A 91 -0.09 1.41 -2.41
C ILE A 91 -1.46 0.90 -2.84
N ILE A 92 -1.87 -0.25 -2.35
CA ILE A 92 -3.19 -0.83 -2.55
C ILE A 92 -3.80 -0.96 -1.17
N ALA A 93 -4.93 -0.32 -0.93
CA ALA A 93 -5.73 -0.45 0.27
C ALA A 93 -7.03 -1.16 -0.09
N ARG A 94 -7.34 -2.25 0.61
CA ARG A 94 -8.57 -3.02 0.42
C ARG A 94 -9.28 -3.20 1.72
N TYR A 95 -10.59 -2.95 1.72
CA TYR A 95 -11.45 -3.38 2.80
C TYR A 95 -12.13 -4.66 2.37
N LEU A 96 -11.91 -5.71 3.15
CA LEU A 96 -12.56 -7.01 2.98
C LEU A 96 -13.54 -7.20 4.12
N ASP A 97 -14.74 -7.71 3.82
CA ASP A 97 -15.67 -8.16 4.84
C ASP A 97 -14.97 -9.18 5.76
N ALA A 98 -15.11 -9.00 7.08
CA ALA A 98 -14.35 -9.81 8.04
C ALA A 98 -14.84 -11.26 8.17
N GLU A 99 -16.04 -11.57 7.65
CA GLU A 99 -16.63 -12.92 7.67
C GLU A 99 -16.49 -13.61 6.31
N THR A 100 -16.83 -12.91 5.22
CA THR A 100 -16.89 -13.47 3.87
C THR A 100 -15.60 -13.28 3.07
N PHE A 101 -14.74 -12.35 3.48
CA PHE A 101 -13.56 -11.88 2.73
C PHE A 101 -13.89 -11.26 1.37
N GLU A 102 -15.16 -10.93 1.12
CA GLU A 102 -15.55 -10.19 -0.08
C GLU A 102 -15.00 -8.76 -0.03
N GLU A 103 -14.52 -8.28 -1.17
CA GLU A 103 -14.01 -6.92 -1.30
C GLU A 103 -15.17 -5.92 -1.26
N VAL A 104 -15.12 -4.99 -0.32
CA VAL A 104 -16.10 -3.90 -0.19
C VAL A 104 -15.52 -2.55 -0.62
N MET A 105 -14.20 -2.47 -0.80
CA MET A 105 -13.48 -1.29 -1.30
C MET A 105 -12.09 -1.69 -1.82
N ASP A 106 -11.66 -1.15 -2.98
CA ASP A 106 -10.27 -1.22 -3.49
C ASP A 106 -9.83 0.17 -3.96
N GLU A 107 -8.79 0.67 -3.31
CA GLU A 107 -8.13 1.93 -3.65
C GLU A 107 -6.66 1.67 -3.98
N SER A 108 -6.20 2.22 -5.10
CA SER A 108 -4.80 2.21 -5.50
C SER A 108 -4.23 3.63 -5.51
N PHE A 109 -3.24 3.88 -4.67
CA PHE A 109 -2.50 5.14 -4.62
C PHE A 109 -1.15 5.00 -5.32
N TYR A 110 -0.77 6.04 -6.06
CA TYR A 110 0.49 6.09 -6.80
C TYR A 110 1.27 7.34 -6.40
N THR A 111 2.55 7.15 -6.07
CA THR A 111 3.45 8.24 -5.66
C THR A 111 4.91 7.89 -6.00
N VAL A 112 5.83 8.74 -5.59
CA VAL A 112 7.29 8.54 -5.63
C VAL A 112 7.84 8.70 -4.22
N ILE A 113 8.85 7.92 -3.86
CA ILE A 113 9.52 8.03 -2.54
C ILE A 113 9.88 9.49 -2.24
N ASN A 114 9.67 9.93 -1.00
CA ASN A 114 9.93 11.30 -0.51
C ASN A 114 9.13 12.42 -1.20
N SER A 115 8.15 12.08 -2.03
CA SER A 115 7.25 13.04 -2.67
C SER A 115 5.80 12.95 -2.18
N GLY A 116 5.55 11.98 -1.29
CA GLY A 116 4.28 11.70 -0.63
C GLY A 116 4.40 10.49 0.27
#